data_AF-A0A8J5MT61-F1
#
_entry.id   AF-A0A8J5MT61-F1
#
_cell.length_a   1.000
_cell.length_b   1.000
_cell.length_c   1.000
_cell.angle_alpha   90.00
_cell.angle_beta   90.00
_cell.angle_gamma   90.00
#
_symmetry.space_group_name_H-M   'P 1'
#
loop_
_entity.id
_entity.type
_entity.pdbx_description
1 polymer ?
#
loop_
_entity_poly.entity_id
_entity_poly.type
_entity_poly.pdbx_seq_one_letter_code
_entity_poly.pdbx_strand_id
1 'polypeptide(L)'
;MTDFVRMLATLIWFQHEAPMAVRAPFNDLQLIKVLKEYPHEKVAHAAQAAISRHLWYLSEHLIGLSLFDDRIDTETKKNMVQNFQCPKKQDFSRRIVLSDETPISNVASFVTERTLDIFDVLTLDGKERAQLFL
;
A
#
# COMPACT_ATOMS: atom_id res chain seq x y z
N MET A 1 16.05 -4.72 24.39
CA MET A 1 16.22 -5.98 23.62
C MET A 1 14.86 -6.54 23.18
N THR A 2 13.87 -6.56 24.06
CA THR A 2 12.46 -6.94 23.78
C THR A 2 11.80 -6.13 22.67
N ASP A 3 12.02 -4.83 22.59
CA ASP A 3 11.37 -3.96 21.60
C ASP A 3 11.87 -4.23 20.18
N PHE A 4 13.19 -4.40 19.99
CA PHE A 4 13.78 -4.75 18.70
C PHE A 4 13.28 -6.10 18.17
N VAL A 5 13.17 -7.12 19.05
CA VAL A 5 12.63 -8.44 18.67
C VAL A 5 11.16 -8.35 18.27
N ARG A 6 10.37 -7.53 18.97
CA ARG A 6 8.97 -7.27 18.59
C ARG A 6 8.85 -6.60 17.23
N MET A 7 9.65 -5.57 16.96
CA MET A 7 9.68 -4.92 15.64
C MET A 7 10.08 -5.92 14.54
N LEU A 8 11.11 -6.74 14.78
CA LEU A 8 11.57 -7.72 13.82
C LEU A 8 10.48 -8.78 13.54
N ALA A 9 9.77 -9.23 14.57
CA ALA A 9 8.63 -10.13 14.43
C ALA A 9 7.47 -9.48 13.65
N THR A 10 7.16 -8.21 13.90
CA THR A 10 6.16 -7.45 13.14
C THR A 10 6.54 -7.34 11.66
N LEU A 11 7.80 -7.00 11.36
CA LEU A 11 8.32 -6.96 9.98
C LEU A 11 8.21 -8.33 9.31
N ILE A 12 8.63 -9.39 9.98
CA ILE A 12 8.54 -10.76 9.46
C ILE A 12 7.09 -11.16 9.21
N TRP A 13 6.16 -10.81 10.10
CA TRP A 13 4.74 -11.16 9.95
C TRP A 13 4.11 -10.49 8.72
N PHE A 14 4.35 -9.18 8.54
CA PHE A 14 3.88 -8.47 7.34
C PHE A 14 4.54 -9.00 6.06
N GLN A 15 5.81 -9.40 6.13
CA GLN A 15 6.57 -9.93 4.99
C GLN A 15 6.21 -11.39 4.66
N HIS A 16 5.72 -12.16 5.64
CA HIS A 16 5.24 -13.53 5.45
C HIS A 16 3.89 -13.57 4.69
N GLU A 17 3.08 -12.53 4.82
CA GLU A 17 1.83 -12.36 4.04
C GLU A 17 2.04 -11.58 2.73
N ALA A 18 3.23 -11.04 2.48
CA ALA A 18 3.60 -10.35 1.25
C ALA A 18 3.57 -11.18 -0.05
N PRO A 19 3.71 -12.53 -0.09
CA PRO A 19 3.59 -13.26 -1.36
C PRO A 19 2.17 -13.22 -1.94
N MET A 20 1.16 -12.83 -1.15
CA MET A 20 -0.17 -12.56 -1.66
C MET A 20 -0.29 -11.11 -2.13
N ALA A 21 -0.25 -10.89 -3.44
CA ALA A 21 -0.33 -9.57 -4.05
C ALA A 21 -1.58 -8.77 -3.61
N VAL A 22 -2.68 -9.46 -3.33
CA VAL A 22 -3.94 -8.88 -2.82
C VAL A 22 -3.77 -8.27 -1.42
N ARG A 23 -2.93 -8.85 -0.57
CA ARG A 23 -2.76 -8.46 0.84
C ARG A 23 -1.61 -7.47 1.05
N ALA A 24 -0.68 -7.45 0.11
CA ALA A 24 0.56 -6.68 0.20
C ALA A 24 0.33 -5.16 0.45
N PRO A 25 -0.57 -4.46 -0.29
CA PRO A 25 -0.72 -3.02 -0.09
C PRO A 25 -1.35 -2.66 1.26
N PHE A 26 -2.31 -3.46 1.74
CA PHE A 26 -2.89 -3.28 3.08
C PHE A 26 -1.85 -3.53 4.17
N ASN A 27 -1.08 -4.62 4.05
CA ASN A 27 -0.02 -4.98 4.99
C ASN A 27 1.03 -3.87 5.13
N ASP A 28 1.49 -3.33 4.00
CA ASP A 28 2.46 -2.25 4.01
C ASP A 28 1.92 -1.01 4.74
N LEU A 29 0.70 -0.59 4.42
CA LEU A 29 0.06 0.56 5.08
C LEU A 29 -0.12 0.34 6.59
N GLN A 30 -0.49 -0.87 7.02
CA GLN A 30 -0.56 -1.21 8.45
C GLN A 30 0.81 -1.17 9.11
N LEU A 31 1.85 -1.71 8.46
CA LEU A 31 3.22 -1.66 8.98
C LEU A 31 3.68 -0.22 9.17
N ILE A 32 3.44 0.66 8.19
CA ILE A 32 3.84 2.07 8.31
C ILE A 32 3.08 2.75 9.46
N LYS A 33 1.79 2.46 9.63
CA LYS A 33 1.00 2.98 10.76
C LYS A 33 1.61 2.56 12.11
N VAL A 34 1.94 1.27 12.26
CA VAL A 34 2.61 0.75 13.46
C VAL A 34 3.95 1.43 13.68
N LEU A 35 4.73 1.67 12.63
CA LEU A 35 6.04 2.35 12.73
C LEU A 35 5.90 3.83 13.11
N LYS A 36 4.83 4.53 12.68
CA LYS A 36 4.57 5.92 13.11
C LYS A 36 4.22 6.02 14.59
N GLU A 37 3.59 5.00 15.16
CA GLU A 37 3.20 4.94 16.57
C GLU A 37 4.26 4.29 17.47
N TYR A 38 5.40 3.86 16.90
CA TYR A 38 6.41 3.10 17.63
C TYR A 38 7.23 3.98 18.60
N PRO A 39 7.38 3.59 19.88
CA PRO A 39 7.88 4.48 20.93
C PRO A 39 9.37 4.86 20.79
N HIS A 40 10.17 4.05 20.08
CA HIS A 40 11.60 4.35 19.87
C HIS A 40 11.81 5.01 18.52
N GLU A 41 11.80 6.34 18.50
CA GLU A 41 11.90 7.16 17.28
C GLU A 41 13.07 6.78 16.36
N LYS A 42 14.28 6.58 16.91
CA LYS A 42 15.45 6.17 16.10
C LYS A 42 15.25 4.84 15.38
N VAL A 43 14.60 3.90 16.06
CA VAL A 43 14.32 2.56 15.54
C VAL A 43 13.20 2.65 14.52
N ALA A 44 12.13 3.40 14.82
CA ALA A 44 11.03 3.68 13.92
C ALA A 44 11.53 4.31 12.61
N HIS A 45 12.34 5.37 12.69
CA HIS A 45 12.90 6.07 11.55
C HIS A 45 13.79 5.15 10.70
N ALA A 46 14.66 4.35 11.33
CA ALA A 46 15.49 3.39 10.61
C ALA A 46 14.65 2.32 9.88
N ALA A 47 13.58 1.82 10.51
CA ALA A 47 12.66 0.85 9.92
C ALA A 47 11.82 1.47 8.79
N GLN A 48 11.33 2.71 8.96
CA GLN A 48 10.61 3.45 7.93
C GLN A 48 11.49 3.71 6.71
N ALA A 49 12.75 4.12 6.93
CA ALA A 49 13.73 4.26 5.86
C ALA A 49 13.96 2.92 5.13
N ALA A 50 14.07 1.81 5.88
CA ALA A 50 14.25 0.48 5.30
C ALA A 50 13.03 0.05 4.47
N ILE A 51 11.82 0.11 5.03
CA ILE A 51 10.60 -0.34 4.33
C ILE A 51 10.27 0.57 3.15
N SER A 52 10.55 1.89 3.22
CA SER A 52 10.30 2.80 2.10
C SER A 52 10.98 2.32 0.81
N ARG A 53 12.17 1.72 0.90
CA ARG A 53 12.89 1.15 -0.26
C ARG A 53 12.16 -0.04 -0.88
N HIS A 54 11.32 -0.74 -0.11
CA HIS A 54 10.49 -1.86 -0.56
C HIS A 54 9.11 -1.44 -1.09
N LEU A 55 8.66 -0.21 -0.83
CA LEU A 55 7.35 0.30 -1.27
C LEU A 55 7.32 0.76 -2.74
N TRP A 56 8.29 0.35 -3.56
CA TRP A 56 8.36 0.75 -4.97
C TRP A 56 7.13 0.33 -5.79
N TYR A 57 6.43 -0.71 -5.34
CA TYR A 57 5.22 -1.23 -5.96
C TYR A 57 3.94 -0.63 -5.36
N LEU A 58 3.99 0.07 -4.23
CA LEU A 58 2.82 0.67 -3.61
C LEU A 58 2.41 1.91 -4.42
N SER A 59 1.47 1.72 -5.35
CA SER A 59 1.07 2.69 -6.37
C SER A 59 -0.44 2.88 -6.44
N GLU A 60 -0.91 3.95 -7.11
CA GLU A 60 -2.34 4.15 -7.40
C GLU A 60 -2.95 2.96 -8.17
N HIS A 61 -2.16 2.24 -8.96
CA HIS A 61 -2.59 1.05 -9.69
C HIS A 61 -2.71 -0.17 -8.78
N LEU A 62 -1.62 -0.50 -8.09
CA LEU A 62 -1.49 -1.75 -7.34
C LEU A 62 -2.22 -1.72 -5.99
N ILE A 63 -2.53 -0.54 -5.46
CA ILE A 63 -3.41 -0.41 -4.29
C ILE A 63 -4.79 -1.04 -4.54
N GLY A 64 -5.25 -1.06 -5.81
CA GLY A 64 -6.52 -1.66 -6.23
C GLY A 64 -6.62 -3.15 -5.93
N LEU A 65 -5.49 -3.86 -5.84
CA LEU A 65 -5.48 -5.29 -5.47
C LEU A 65 -6.08 -5.52 -4.08
N SER A 66 -6.00 -4.53 -3.19
CA SER A 66 -6.57 -4.61 -1.83
C SER A 66 -8.09 -4.72 -1.82
N LEU A 67 -8.79 -4.40 -2.92
CA LEU A 67 -10.24 -4.64 -3.02
C LEU A 67 -10.61 -6.12 -2.81
N PHE A 68 -9.69 -7.02 -3.16
CA PHE A 68 -9.85 -8.46 -2.99
C PHE A 68 -9.40 -8.96 -1.61
N ASP A 69 -8.85 -8.10 -0.75
CA ASP A 69 -8.43 -8.48 0.61
C ASP A 69 -9.67 -8.64 1.49
N ASP A 70 -9.84 -9.81 2.08
CA ASP A 70 -10.97 -10.17 2.93
C ASP A 70 -10.96 -9.45 4.29
N ARG A 71 -9.82 -8.89 4.68
CA ARG A 71 -9.63 -8.16 5.95
C ARG A 71 -10.09 -6.71 5.86
N ILE A 72 -10.26 -6.17 4.65
CA ILE A 72 -10.78 -4.82 4.45
C ILE A 72 -12.30 -4.85 4.56
N ASP A 73 -12.86 -4.03 5.44
CA ASP A 73 -14.29 -3.96 5.69
C ASP A 73 -15.06 -3.44 4.47
N THR A 74 -16.35 -3.78 4.40
CA THR A 74 -17.21 -3.44 3.26
C THR A 74 -17.32 -1.93 3.05
N GLU A 75 -17.29 -1.12 4.11
CA GLU A 75 -17.43 0.33 3.99
C GLU A 75 -16.17 0.94 3.38
N THR A 76 -14.99 0.50 3.82
CA THR A 76 -13.73 0.85 3.17
C THR A 76 -13.71 0.45 1.70
N LYS A 77 -14.19 -0.76 1.34
CA LYS A 77 -14.27 -1.18 -0.07
C LYS A 77 -15.21 -0.29 -0.90
N LYS A 78 -16.36 0.12 -0.35
CA LYS A 78 -17.24 1.09 -1.03
C LYS A 78 -16.53 2.42 -1.25
N ASN A 79 -15.80 2.92 -0.25
CA ASN A 79 -15.03 4.16 -0.38
C ASN A 79 -13.93 4.04 -1.45
N MET A 80 -13.25 2.88 -1.53
CA MET A 80 -12.30 2.61 -2.62
C MET A 80 -12.99 2.72 -3.99
N VAL A 81 -14.14 2.07 -4.18
CA VAL A 81 -14.87 2.10 -5.46
C VAL A 81 -15.38 3.51 -5.79
N GLN A 82 -15.85 4.27 -4.80
CA GLN A 82 -16.25 5.67 -5.00
C GLN A 82 -15.07 6.53 -5.47
N ASN A 83 -13.87 6.28 -4.94
CA ASN A 83 -12.67 7.02 -5.28
C ASN A 83 -12.14 6.74 -6.70
N PHE A 84 -12.69 5.78 -7.44
CA PHE A 84 -12.42 5.63 -8.88
C PHE A 84 -12.88 6.84 -9.70
N GLN A 85 -13.77 7.67 -9.16
CA GLN A 85 -14.19 8.92 -9.81
C GLN A 85 -13.33 10.12 -9.38
N CYS A 86 -12.43 9.93 -8.41
CA CYS A 86 -11.53 11.00 -7.97
C CYS A 86 -10.43 11.20 -9.01
N PRO A 87 -10.23 12.43 -9.51
CA PRO A 87 -9.16 12.73 -10.44
C PRO A 87 -7.81 12.32 -9.86
N LYS A 88 -6.88 11.94 -10.74
CA LYS A 88 -5.48 11.70 -10.36
C LYS A 88 -4.99 12.84 -9.47
N LYS A 89 -4.47 12.50 -8.29
CA LYS A 89 -3.79 13.50 -7.48
C LYS A 89 -2.44 13.76 -8.20
N GLN A 90 -2.02 15.02 -8.26
CA GLN A 90 -0.86 15.54 -9.02
C GLN A 90 0.34 14.57 -9.09
N ASP A 91 0.95 14.38 -10.27
CA ASP A 91 2.08 13.48 -10.62
C ASP A 91 2.69 12.69 -9.43
N PHE A 92 1.89 11.80 -8.85
CA PHE A 92 2.47 10.77 -8.03
C PHE A 92 3.22 9.91 -9.04
N SER A 93 4.55 9.99 -8.96
CA SER A 93 5.46 8.89 -9.19
C SER A 93 4.70 7.56 -9.12
N ARG A 94 5.08 6.57 -9.93
CA ARG A 94 4.56 5.19 -9.82
C ARG A 94 4.60 4.63 -8.39
N ARG A 95 5.24 5.32 -7.45
CA ARG A 95 5.32 5.06 -6.03
C ARG A 95 4.62 6.15 -5.19
N ILE A 96 3.81 5.71 -4.24
CA ILE A 96 3.28 6.53 -3.14
C ILE A 96 4.44 7.00 -2.25
N VAL A 97 4.60 8.33 -2.13
CA VAL A 97 5.57 8.95 -1.21
C VAL A 97 4.89 9.15 0.13
N LEU A 98 5.38 8.45 1.14
CA LEU A 98 4.91 8.60 2.51
C LEU A 98 5.78 9.65 3.19
N SER A 99 5.18 10.78 3.53
CA SER A 99 5.78 11.76 4.42
C SER A 99 5.25 11.56 5.85
N ASP A 100 5.93 12.13 6.84
CA ASP A 100 5.44 12.15 8.22
C ASP A 100 4.02 12.73 8.31
N GLU A 101 3.74 13.75 7.48
CA GLU A 101 2.45 14.44 7.35
C GLU A 101 1.36 13.66 6.59
N THR A 102 1.70 12.59 5.86
CA THR A 102 0.66 11.81 5.17
C THR A 102 -0.21 11.09 6.19
N PRO A 103 -1.52 11.41 6.29
CA PRO A 103 -2.43 10.68 7.16
C PRO A 103 -2.65 9.30 6.54
N ILE A 104 -2.00 8.28 7.11
CA ILE A 104 -2.22 6.87 6.76
C ILE A 104 -3.52 6.45 7.44
N SER A 105 -4.61 7.02 6.95
CA SER A 105 -5.93 6.90 7.56
C SER A 105 -6.65 5.66 7.02
N ASN A 106 -6.56 5.41 5.71
CA ASN A 106 -7.27 4.32 5.05
C ASN A 106 -6.64 3.99 3.66
N VAL A 107 -6.59 2.71 3.27
CA VAL A 107 -6.26 2.26 1.90
C VAL A 107 -7.03 3.04 0.84
N ALA A 108 -8.30 3.36 1.11
CA ALA A 108 -9.15 4.13 0.21
C ALA A 108 -8.56 5.49 -0.18
N SER A 109 -7.79 6.16 0.68
CA SER A 109 -7.24 7.49 0.37
C SER A 109 -6.21 7.50 -0.77
N PHE A 110 -5.68 6.32 -1.09
CA PHE A 110 -4.69 6.08 -2.14
C PHE A 110 -5.31 5.59 -3.46
N VAL A 111 -6.61 5.29 -3.46
CA VAL A 111 -7.36 4.91 -4.67
C VAL A 111 -7.74 6.16 -5.46
N THR A 112 -7.58 6.10 -6.77
CA THR A 112 -7.98 7.17 -7.72
C THR A 112 -8.54 6.55 -9.00
N GLU A 113 -8.91 7.39 -9.98
CA GLU A 113 -9.31 6.91 -11.31
C GLU A 113 -8.29 5.97 -11.97
N ARG A 114 -6.99 6.15 -11.72
CA ARG A 114 -5.92 5.28 -12.28
C ARG A 114 -5.94 3.87 -11.71
N THR A 115 -6.52 3.68 -10.53
CA THR A 115 -6.67 2.34 -9.95
C THR A 115 -7.46 1.42 -10.89
N LEU A 116 -8.30 1.96 -11.78
CA LEU A 116 -9.03 1.17 -12.76
C LEU A 116 -8.14 0.46 -13.77
N ASP A 117 -6.97 1.01 -14.11
CA ASP A 117 -6.13 0.47 -15.16
C ASP A 117 -5.63 -0.96 -14.83
N ILE A 118 -5.53 -1.32 -13.53
CA ILE A 118 -5.16 -2.68 -13.14
C ILE A 118 -6.24 -3.70 -13.51
N PHE A 119 -7.52 -3.32 -13.45
CA PHE A 119 -8.62 -4.22 -13.83
C PHE A 119 -8.68 -4.42 -15.33
N ASP A 120 -8.38 -3.38 -16.12
CA ASP A 120 -8.20 -3.50 -17.57
C ASP A 120 -7.08 -4.49 -17.90
N VAL A 121 -5.94 -4.43 -17.20
CA VAL A 121 -4.83 -5.39 -17.37
C VAL A 121 -5.25 -6.81 -17.01
N LEU A 122 -5.97 -6.98 -15.90
CA LEU A 122 -6.43 -8.29 -15.42
C LEU A 122 -7.51 -8.91 -16.33
N THR A 123 -8.24 -8.11 -17.11
CA THR A 123 -9.36 -8.57 -17.95
C THR A 123 -9.01 -8.74 -19.44
N LEU A 124 -7.95 -8.11 -19.97
CA LEU A 124 -7.68 -7.99 -21.42
C LEU A 124 -6.54 -8.89 -21.98
N ASP A 125 -6.29 -10.10 -21.47
CA ASP A 125 -5.18 -10.97 -21.96
C ASP A 125 -3.78 -10.29 -21.96
N GLY A 126 -3.62 -9.23 -21.14
CA GLY A 126 -2.41 -8.70 -20.53
C GLY A 126 -1.26 -8.15 -21.39
N LYS A 127 -1.14 -8.45 -22.69
CA LYS A 127 0.14 -8.24 -23.40
C LYS A 127 0.42 -6.81 -23.87
N GLU A 128 -0.56 -6.07 -24.38
CA GLU A 128 -0.31 -4.75 -25.01
C GLU A 128 -0.26 -3.59 -24.00
N ARG A 129 -1.02 -3.68 -22.89
CA ARG A 129 -1.05 -2.61 -21.87
C ARG A 129 -0.09 -2.81 -20.72
N ALA A 130 0.36 -4.03 -20.41
CA ALA A 130 1.30 -4.28 -19.32
C ALA A 130 2.62 -3.50 -19.44
N GLN A 131 3.05 -3.19 -20.67
CA GLN A 131 4.25 -2.39 -20.92
C GLN A 131 4.16 -0.96 -20.39
N LEU A 132 2.95 -0.42 -20.17
CA LEU A 132 2.75 0.92 -19.60
C LEU A 132 2.99 0.97 -18.08
N PHE A 133 3.06 -0.20 -17.43
CA PHE A 133 3.20 -0.33 -15.97
C PHE A 133 4.64 -0.68 -15.53
N LEU A 134 5.52 -1.05 -16.47
CA LEU A 134 6.97 -1.27 -16.28
C LEU A 134 7.79 -0.03 -16.63
#